data_AF-A0A1F4BB79-F1
#
_entry.id   AF-A0A1F4BB79-F1
#
_cell.length_a   1.000
_cell.length_b   1.000
_cell.length_c   1.000
_cell.angle_alpha   90.00
_cell.angle_beta   90.00
_cell.angle_gamma   90.00
#
_symmetry.space_group_name_H-M   'P 1'
#
loop_
_entity.id
_entity.type
_entity.pdbx_description
1 polymer ?
#
loop_
_entity_poly.entity_id
_entity_poly.type
_entity_poly.pdbx_seq_one_letter_code
_entity_poly.pdbx_strand_id
1 'polypeptide(L)'
;MTERKISAHARAQAARRGIDEATLTRIAEQPEQVVEVRPGREVRQSRIQDPTEGKGYLVRVFVDIDAGQETVITVYKTSKIAKYWRAS
;
A
#
# COMPACT_ATOMS: atom_id res chain seq x y z
N MET A 1 -12.09 11.02 -12.07
CA MET A 1 -10.68 10.94 -11.62
C MET A 1 -10.67 11.25 -10.15
N THR A 2 -10.48 10.26 -9.29
CA THR A 2 -10.37 10.49 -7.85
C THR A 2 -9.00 11.12 -7.59
N GLU A 3 -8.95 12.35 -7.12
CA GLU A 3 -7.70 13.00 -6.75
C GLU A 3 -7.10 12.22 -5.58
N ARG A 4 -5.84 11.78 -5.71
CA ARG A 4 -5.15 11.04 -4.65
C ARG A 4 -3.91 11.78 -4.21
N LYS A 5 -3.79 12.01 -2.91
CA LYS A 5 -2.64 12.65 -2.29
C LYS A 5 -1.78 11.62 -1.59
N ILE A 6 -0.48 11.61 -1.86
CA ILE A 6 0.48 10.88 -1.02
C ILE A 6 1.01 11.84 0.05
N SER A 7 0.87 11.47 1.33
CA SER A 7 1.39 12.28 2.43
C SER A 7 2.93 12.30 2.46
N ALA A 8 3.52 13.35 3.03
CA ALA A 8 4.97 13.40 3.26
C ALA A 8 5.45 12.23 4.14
N HIS A 9 4.65 11.85 5.15
CA HIS A 9 4.92 10.68 5.97
C HIS A 9 4.98 9.40 5.12
N ALA A 10 3.99 9.17 4.25
CA ALA A 10 3.99 7.99 3.38
C ALA A 10 5.21 7.94 2.45
N ARG A 11 5.62 9.07 1.86
CA ARG A 11 6.86 9.13 1.04
C ARG A 11 8.10 8.77 1.83
N ALA A 12 8.25 9.31 3.05
CA ALA A 12 9.37 8.99 3.93
C ALA A 12 9.39 7.50 4.34
N GLN A 13 8.22 6.93 4.64
CA GLN A 13 8.07 5.51 4.96
C GLN A 13 8.39 4.61 3.76
N ALA A 14 8.04 5.02 2.54
CA ALA A 14 8.35 4.31 1.30
C ALA A 14 9.87 4.28 1.05
N ALA A 15 10.51 5.45 1.06
CA ALA A 15 11.95 5.60 0.85
C ALA A 15 12.77 4.76 1.85
N ARG A 16 12.42 4.82 3.14
CA ARG A 16 13.10 4.03 4.20
C ARG A 16 13.03 2.51 3.96
N ARG A 17 12.06 2.02 3.19
CA ARG A 17 11.84 0.58 2.94
C ARG A 17 12.22 0.14 1.53
N GLY A 18 12.83 1.03 0.74
CA GLY A 18 13.15 0.77 -0.66
C GLY A 18 11.91 0.56 -1.52
N ILE A 19 10.82 1.26 -1.21
CA ILE A 19 9.60 1.28 -2.03
C ILE A 19 9.65 2.59 -2.82
N ASP A 20 9.82 2.50 -4.12
CA ASP A 20 9.77 3.69 -4.99
C ASP A 20 8.34 4.24 -5.12
N GLU A 21 8.24 5.51 -5.52
CA GLU A 21 6.95 6.20 -5.62
C GLU A 21 6.06 5.60 -6.72
N ALA A 22 6.66 5.03 -7.77
CA ALA A 22 5.93 4.35 -8.85
C ALA A 22 5.20 3.10 -8.34
N THR A 23 5.88 2.28 -7.54
CA THR A 23 5.34 1.09 -6.88
C THR A 23 4.26 1.46 -5.88
N LEU A 24 4.50 2.49 -5.06
CA LEU A 24 3.51 3.01 -4.12
C LEU A 24 2.23 3.46 -4.85
N THR A 25 2.39 4.23 -5.91
CA THR A 25 1.29 4.75 -6.72
C THR A 25 0.52 3.63 -7.40
N ARG A 26 1.23 2.69 -8.03
CA ARG A 26 0.64 1.51 -8.66
C ARG A 26 -0.21 0.70 -7.70
N ILE A 27 0.27 0.45 -6.48
CA ILE A 27 -0.52 -0.30 -5.48
C ILE A 27 -1.71 0.51 -4.97
N ALA A 28 -1.54 1.83 -4.82
CA ALA A 28 -2.65 2.69 -4.45
C ALA A 28 -3.73 2.73 -5.55
N GLU A 29 -3.38 2.58 -6.83
CA GLU A 29 -4.33 2.62 -7.95
C GLU A 29 -4.92 1.27 -8.32
N GLN A 30 -4.08 0.25 -8.35
CA GLN A 30 -4.39 -1.08 -8.84
C GLN A 30 -3.87 -2.12 -7.83
N PRO A 31 -4.47 -2.15 -6.61
CA PRO A 31 -4.12 -3.16 -5.63
C PRO A 31 -4.54 -4.54 -6.09
N GLU A 32 -3.78 -5.57 -5.73
CA GLU A 32 -4.26 -6.95 -5.89
C GLU A 32 -5.39 -7.25 -4.90
N GLN A 33 -5.40 -6.59 -3.75
CA GLN A 33 -6.43 -6.75 -2.75
C GLN A 33 -6.67 -5.44 -1.98
N VAL A 34 -7.94 -5.13 -1.76
CA VAL A 34 -8.40 -4.06 -0.87
C VAL A 34 -8.96 -4.71 0.39
N VAL A 35 -8.53 -4.23 1.56
CA VAL A 35 -9.02 -4.69 2.86
C VAL A 35 -9.51 -3.47 3.65
N GLU A 36 -10.81 -3.41 3.91
CA GLU A 36 -11.35 -2.38 4.80
C GLU A 36 -10.85 -2.60 6.24
N VAL A 37 -10.34 -1.54 6.86
CA VAL A 37 -9.90 -1.57 8.27
C VAL A 37 -11.01 -1.04 9.17
N ARG A 38 -11.67 0.03 8.73
CA ARG A 38 -12.80 0.70 9.34
C ARG A 38 -13.43 1.65 8.32
N PRO A 39 -14.64 2.18 8.54
CA PRO A 39 -15.23 3.17 7.65
C PRO A 39 -14.26 4.34 7.39
N GLY A 40 -14.05 4.66 6.11
CA GLY A 40 -13.13 5.72 5.66
C GLY A 40 -11.65 5.37 5.71
N ARG A 41 -11.25 4.14 6.05
CA ARG A 41 -9.86 3.67 5.96
C ARG A 41 -9.75 2.25 5.45
N GLU A 42 -8.96 2.10 4.40
CA GLU A 42 -8.66 0.81 3.79
C GLU A 42 -7.17 0.58 3.61
N VAL A 43 -6.82 -0.69 3.41
CA VAL A 43 -5.49 -1.13 3.04
C VAL A 43 -5.54 -1.66 1.62
N ARG A 44 -4.81 -1.00 0.74
CA ARG A 44 -4.52 -1.43 -0.63
C ARG A 44 -3.21 -2.21 -0.60
N GLN A 45 -3.24 -3.49 -0.97
CA GLN A 45 -2.07 -4.35 -0.83
C GLN A 45 -1.82 -5.19 -2.08
N SER A 46 -0.54 -5.36 -2.41
CA SER A 46 -0.09 -6.19 -3.53
C SER A 46 1.19 -6.93 -3.16
N ARG A 47 1.38 -8.08 -3.79
CA ARG A 47 2.61 -8.86 -3.66
C ARG A 47 3.65 -8.28 -4.61
N ILE A 48 4.90 -8.22 -4.16
CA ILE A 48 6.03 -7.75 -4.96
C ILE A 48 7.16 -8.76 -4.78
N GLN A 49 7.82 -9.09 -5.88
CA GLN A 49 9.10 -9.80 -5.82
C GLN A 49 10.20 -8.78 -5.64
N ASP A 50 11.00 -8.94 -4.60
CA ASP A 50 12.26 -8.20 -4.48
C ASP A 50 13.31 -8.94 -5.33
N PRO A 51 13.74 -8.36 -6.47
CA PRO A 51 14.71 -9.01 -7.34
C PRO A 51 16.10 -9.11 -6.70
N THR A 52 16.40 -8.31 -5.67
CA THR A 52 17.69 -8.32 -4.98
C THR A 52 17.75 -9.38 -3.89
N GLU A 53 16.62 -9.63 -3.21
CA GLU A 53 16.55 -10.59 -2.11
C GLU A 53 15.96 -11.95 -2.51
N GLY A 54 15.42 -12.07 -3.72
CA GLY A 54 14.75 -13.29 -4.21
C GLY A 54 13.51 -13.69 -3.41
N LYS A 55 12.96 -12.76 -2.61
CA LYS A 55 11.85 -12.99 -1.68
C LYS A 55 10.63 -12.18 -2.06
N GLY A 56 9.46 -12.82 -1.92
CA GLY A 56 8.17 -12.15 -2.06
C GLY A 56 7.84 -11.35 -0.81
N TYR A 57 7.39 -10.11 -1.01
CA TYR A 57 6.89 -9.22 0.02
C TYR A 57 5.44 -8.84 -0.26
N LEU A 58 4.67 -8.60 0.79
CA LEU A 58 3.40 -7.89 0.71
C LEU A 58 3.65 -6.42 1.03
N VAL A 59 3.40 -5.54 0.07
CA VAL A 59 3.37 -4.09 0.34
C VAL A 59 1.95 -3.70 0.70
N ARG A 60 1.82 -2.96 1.81
CA ARG A 60 0.55 -2.53 2.37
C ARG A 60 0.50 -1.02 2.41
N VAL A 61 -0.42 -0.44 1.65
CA VAL A 61 -0.64 1.00 1.52
C VAL A 61 -1.94 1.34 2.24
N PHE A 62 -1.87 2.22 3.24
CA PHE A 62 -3.04 2.66 3.98
C PHE A 62 -3.58 3.93 3.36
N VAL A 63 -4.87 3.90 3.01
CA VAL A 63 -5.58 4.98 2.35
C VAL A 63 -6.72 5.44 3.24
N ASP A 64 -6.74 6.73 3.56
CA ASP A 64 -7.89 7.41 4.12
C ASP A 64 -8.76 7.94 2.98
N ILE A 65 -10.06 7.74 3.11
CA ILE A 65 -11.08 8.18 2.16
C ILE A 65 -12.02 9.09 2.92
N ASP A 66 -12.01 10.39 2.57
CA ASP A 66 -12.88 11.39 3.16
C ASP A 66 -13.51 12.24 2.05
N ALA A 67 -14.84 12.33 2.03
CA ALA A 67 -15.60 13.07 1.02
C ALA A 67 -15.16 12.83 -0.45
N GLY A 68 -14.71 11.60 -0.77
CA GLY A 68 -14.22 11.24 -2.11
C GLY A 68 -12.75 11.60 -2.38
N GLN A 69 -12.05 12.21 -1.44
CA GLN A 69 -10.61 12.45 -1.48
C GLN A 69 -9.86 11.26 -0.90
N GLU A 70 -8.92 10.71 -1.67
CA GLU A 70 -8.05 9.63 -1.20
C GLU A 70 -6.71 10.20 -0.71
N THR A 71 -6.28 9.81 0.49
CA THR A 71 -4.97 10.18 1.04
C THR A 71 -4.20 8.95 1.48
N VAL A 72 -3.04 8.71 0.88
CA VAL A 72 -2.09 7.69 1.33
C VAL A 72 -1.38 8.20 2.58
N ILE A 73 -1.69 7.59 3.72
CA ILE A 73 -1.20 8.02 5.03
C ILE A 73 0.08 7.30 5.46
N THR A 74 0.25 6.04 5.09
CA THR A 74 1.46 5.27 5.40
C THR A 74 1.60 4.05 4.49
N VAL A 75 2.81 3.52 4.41
CA VAL A 75 3.13 2.30 3.66
C VAL A 75 4.21 1.49 4.37
N TYR A 76 4.10 0.17 4.32
CA TYR A 76 5.20 -0.71 4.68
C TYR A 76 5.20 -2.01 3.87
N LYS A 77 6.32 -2.74 3.89
CA LYS A 77 6.45 -4.10 3.34
C LYS A 77 6.61 -5.13 4.45
N THR A 78 6.08 -6.33 4.25
CA THR A 78 6.21 -7.45 5.19
C THR A 78 6.33 -8.77 4.45
N SER A 79 7.16 -9.69 4.97
CA SER A 79 7.27 -11.07 4.45
C SER A 79 6.13 -11.97 4.94
N LYS A 80 5.32 -11.52 5.92
CA LYS A 80 4.23 -12.31 6.51
C LYS A 80 2.97 -12.27 5.65
N ILE A 81 3.08 -12.67 4.37
CA ILE A 81 1.98 -12.61 3.38
C ILE A 81 0.75 -13.36 3.91
N ALA A 82 0.92 -14.61 4.36
CA ALA A 82 -0.19 -15.46 4.83
C ALA A 82 -0.99 -14.87 6.01
N LYS A 83 -0.37 -14.03 6.85
CA LYS A 83 -1.07 -13.38 7.97
C LYS A 83 -2.08 -12.33 7.49
N TYR A 84 -1.80 -11.72 6.35
CA TYR A 84 -2.41 -10.47 5.92
C TYR A 84 -3.18 -10.61 4.61
N TRP A 85 -2.89 -11.65 3.85
CA TRP A 85 -3.62 -12.03 2.66
C TRP A 85 -4.95 -12.64 3.08
N ARG A 86 -6.06 -12.08 2.59
CA ARG A 86 -7.37 -12.71 2.74
C ARG A 86 -7.54 -13.67 1.59
N ALA A 87 -7.40 -14.97 1.86
CA ALA A 87 -7.82 -16.00 0.92
C ALA A 87 -9.34 -15.91 0.78
N SER A 88 -9.82 -15.86 -0.46
CA SER A 88 -11.23 -15.94 -0.80
C SER A 88 -11.84 -17.26 -0.35
#